data_AF-A0A2V4ANG3-F1
#
_entry.id   AF-A0A2V4ANG3-F1
#
_cell.length_a   1.000
_cell.length_b   1.000
_cell.length_c   1.000
_cell.angle_alpha   90.00
_cell.angle_beta   90.00
_cell.angle_gamma   90.00
#
_symmetry.space_group_name_H-M   'P 1'
#
loop_
_entity.id
_entity.type
_entity.pdbx_description
1 polymer ?
#
loop_
_entity_poly.entity_id
_entity_poly.type
_entity_poly.pdbx_seq_one_letter_code
_entity_poly.pdbx_strand_id
1 'polypeptide(L)'
;MKTISTRLEVATPGGFEVEVDVLDGAATAVSQTMRDMETCKIESICGPREMYGHDRLHEAFEHFCGRWQEGVELLLEDGGAIAGTLTRAVDAYTEFEGEAEQAFRDPGER
;
A
#
# COMPACT_ATOMS: atom_id res chain seq x y z
N MET A 1 34.11 -8.42 -17.65
CA MET A 1 33.21 -8.73 -18.78
C MET A 1 31.87 -8.08 -18.45
N LYS A 2 31.55 -6.94 -19.05
CA LYS A 2 30.28 -6.22 -18.82
C LYS A 2 29.36 -6.57 -19.98
N THR A 3 28.30 -7.30 -19.71
CA THR A 3 27.25 -7.61 -20.68
C THR A 3 26.47 -6.33 -20.94
N ILE A 4 26.52 -5.85 -22.18
CA ILE A 4 25.71 -4.73 -22.66
C ILE A 4 24.28 -5.27 -22.79
N SER A 5 23.39 -4.86 -21.89
CA SER A 5 21.97 -5.08 -22.02
C SER A 5 21.44 -4.06 -23.03
N THR A 6 21.11 -4.52 -24.24
CA THR A 6 20.51 -3.68 -25.28
C THR A 6 19.07 -3.40 -24.88
N ARG A 7 18.83 -2.26 -24.23
CA ARG A 7 17.49 -1.71 -23.99
C ARG A 7 16.92 -1.27 -25.33
N LEU A 8 15.92 -1.98 -25.84
CA LEU A 8 15.15 -1.57 -27.01
C LEU A 8 13.99 -0.70 -26.50
N GLU A 9 14.19 0.62 -26.43
CA GLU A 9 13.11 1.56 -26.09
C GLU A 9 12.17 1.71 -27.30
N VAL A 10 11.10 0.92 -27.33
CA VAL A 10 9.93 1.24 -28.17
C VAL A 10 9.04 2.17 -27.36
N ALA A 11 9.40 3.45 -27.31
CA ALA A 11 8.54 4.48 -26.78
C ALA A 11 7.39 4.73 -27.78
N THR A 12 6.24 4.11 -27.55
CA THR A 12 5.02 4.43 -28.31
C THR A 12 4.59 5.86 -27.94
N PRO A 13 4.41 6.78 -28.91
CA PRO A 13 4.07 8.17 -28.59
C PRO A 13 2.71 8.24 -27.89
N GLY A 14 2.71 8.58 -26.60
CA GLY A 14 1.51 8.62 -25.76
C GLY A 14 1.28 7.39 -24.86
N GLY A 15 2.18 6.40 -24.88
CA GLY A 15 2.16 5.28 -23.94
C GLY A 15 2.79 5.63 -22.59
N PHE A 16 2.38 4.92 -21.55
CA PHE A 16 3.01 4.91 -20.22
C PHE A 16 3.70 3.55 -20.03
N GLU A 17 4.95 3.57 -19.56
CA GLU A 17 5.70 2.38 -19.15
C GLU A 17 5.50 2.19 -17.64
N VAL A 18 5.07 1.00 -17.23
CA VAL A 18 4.86 0.65 -15.82
C VAL A 18 5.66 -0.60 -15.50
N GLU A 19 6.51 -0.50 -14.50
CA GLU A 19 7.21 -1.64 -13.92
C GLU A 19 6.27 -2.35 -12.94
N VAL A 20 5.54 -3.37 -13.43
CA VAL A 20 4.49 -4.08 -12.67
C VAL A 20 5.03 -4.68 -11.37
N ASP A 21 6.23 -5.26 -11.40
CA ASP A 21 6.88 -5.83 -10.20
C ASP A 21 7.15 -4.77 -9.11
N VAL A 22 7.52 -3.55 -9.53
CA VAL A 22 7.77 -2.44 -8.59
C VAL A 22 6.46 -1.95 -7.99
N LEU A 23 5.40 -1.89 -8.80
CA LEU A 23 4.06 -1.51 -8.36
C LEU A 23 3.48 -2.53 -7.37
N ASP A 24 3.65 -3.84 -7.64
CA ASP A 24 3.23 -4.92 -6.73
C ASP A 24 4.01 -4.90 -5.41
N GLY A 25 5.32 -4.68 -5.49
CA GLY A 25 6.16 -4.48 -4.30
C GLY A 25 5.66 -3.31 -3.44
N ALA A 26 5.27 -2.20 -4.06
CA ALA A 26 4.70 -1.05 -3.36
C ALA A 26 3.34 -1.38 -2.71
N ALA A 27 2.43 -2.04 -3.45
CA ALA A 27 1.13 -2.46 -2.93
C ALA A 27 1.27 -3.38 -1.70
N THR A 28 2.20 -4.32 -1.77
CA THR A 28 2.55 -5.24 -0.68
C THR A 28 3.13 -4.49 0.52
N ALA A 29 4.08 -3.58 0.30
CA ALA A 29 4.73 -2.84 1.38
C ALA A 29 3.75 -1.92 2.14
N VAL A 30 2.87 -1.23 1.41
CA VAL A 30 1.81 -0.40 2.04
C VAL A 30 0.84 -1.28 2.81
N SER A 31 0.37 -2.38 2.21
CA SER A 31 -0.51 -3.36 2.88
C SER A 31 0.10 -3.88 4.18
N GLN A 32 1.39 -4.22 4.17
CA GLN A 32 2.08 -4.73 5.35
C GLN A 32 2.21 -3.64 6.42
N THR A 33 2.56 -2.41 6.02
CA THR A 33 2.65 -1.27 6.95
C THR A 33 1.32 -1.03 7.66
N MET A 34 0.19 -1.10 6.94
CA MET A 34 -1.13 -0.94 7.56
C MET A 34 -1.44 -2.05 8.57
N ARG A 35 -1.13 -3.31 8.23
CA ARG A 35 -1.29 -4.44 9.17
C ARG A 35 -0.42 -4.27 10.41
N ASP A 36 0.83 -3.86 10.24
CA ASP A 36 1.74 -3.64 11.37
C ASP A 36 1.22 -2.54 12.29
N MET A 37 0.71 -1.44 11.73
CA MET A 37 0.11 -0.36 12.51
C MET A 37 -1.17 -0.77 13.25
N GLU A 38 -1.99 -1.66 12.68
CA GLU A 38 -3.18 -2.21 13.37
C GLU A 38 -2.83 -2.97 14.66
N THR A 39 -1.63 -3.56 14.73
CA THR A 39 -1.16 -4.27 15.93
C THR A 39 -0.65 -3.34 17.04
N CYS A 40 -0.32 -2.08 16.73
CA CYS A 40 0.18 -1.09 17.68
C CYS A 40 -0.94 -0.17 18.19
N LYS A 41 -1.93 -0.73 18.90
CA LYS A 41 -3.03 0.06 19.47
C LYS A 41 -2.56 0.92 20.64
N ILE A 42 -2.82 2.22 20.55
CA ILE A 42 -2.43 3.19 21.59
C ILE A 42 -3.31 3.15 22.83
N GLU A 43 -4.50 2.57 22.72
CA GLU A 43 -5.35 2.23 23.86
C GLU A 43 -4.61 1.46 24.97
N SER A 44 -3.61 0.64 24.60
CA SER A 44 -2.76 -0.09 25.55
C SER A 44 -1.87 0.81 26.43
N ILE A 45 -1.65 2.06 26.02
CA ILE A 45 -0.83 3.05 26.74
C ILE A 45 -1.69 3.80 27.79
N CYS A 46 -3.00 3.88 27.54
CA CYS A 46 -3.96 4.69 28.28
C CYS A 46 -4.54 3.85 29.41
N GLY A 47 -3.69 3.43 30.34
CA GLY A 47 -4.15 2.52 31.38
C GLY A 47 -5.04 3.20 32.44
N PRO A 48 -5.37 2.52 33.54
CA PRO A 48 -6.45 2.92 34.41
C PRO A 48 -6.09 4.11 35.31
N ARG A 49 -7.12 4.82 35.79
CA ARG A 49 -7.02 6.07 36.57
C ARG A 49 -6.08 5.97 37.77
N GLU A 50 -5.98 4.80 38.40
CA GLU A 50 -5.16 4.53 39.57
C GLU A 50 -3.65 4.63 39.30
N MET A 51 -3.25 4.56 38.02
CA MET A 51 -1.85 4.76 37.62
C MET A 51 -1.46 6.24 37.57
N TYR A 52 -2.43 7.15 37.70
CA TYR A 52 -2.23 8.59 37.63
C TYR A 52 -2.37 9.20 39.03
N GLY A 53 -1.41 10.05 39.41
CA GLY A 53 -1.46 10.76 40.69
C GLY A 53 -2.46 11.92 40.74
N HIS A 54 -3.14 12.24 39.64
CA HIS A 54 -4.05 13.37 39.55
C HIS A 54 -5.13 13.17 38.47
N ASP A 55 -6.39 13.44 38.83
CA ASP A 55 -7.56 13.20 37.97
C ASP A 55 -7.51 13.94 36.64
N ARG A 56 -7.18 15.23 36.67
CA ARG A 56 -7.05 16.03 35.44
C ARG A 56 -5.95 15.55 34.50
N LEU A 57 -4.90 14.91 35.04
CA LEU A 57 -3.84 14.34 34.21
C LEU A 57 -4.38 13.09 33.50
N HIS A 58 -5.11 12.25 34.22
CA HIS A 58 -5.79 11.10 33.63
C HIS A 58 -6.77 11.52 32.53
N GLU A 59 -7.66 12.48 32.80
CA GLU A 59 -8.63 13.00 31.82
C GLU A 59 -7.94 13.56 30.56
N ALA A 60 -6.86 14.31 30.73
CA ALA A 60 -6.11 14.85 29.60
C ALA A 60 -5.46 13.74 28.76
N PHE A 61 -4.95 12.70 29.41
CA PHE A 61 -4.31 11.56 28.75
C PHE A 61 -5.33 10.67 28.05
N GLU A 62 -6.47 10.40 28.68
CA GLU A 62 -7.61 9.69 28.09
C GLU A 62 -8.12 10.41 26.82
N HIS A 63 -8.31 11.73 26.89
CA HIS A 63 -8.72 12.51 25.73
C HIS A 63 -7.68 12.50 24.60
N PHE A 64 -6.38 12.62 24.94
CA PHE A 64 -5.29 12.50 23.96
C PHE A 64 -5.32 11.13 23.27
N CYS A 65 -5.41 10.06 24.05
CA CYS A 65 -5.47 8.70 23.57
C CYS A 65 -6.65 8.43 22.63
N GLY A 66 -7.86 8.87 23.01
CA GLY A 66 -9.04 8.71 22.17
C GLY A 66 -8.89 9.41 20.82
N ARG A 67 -8.46 10.68 20.83
CA ARG A 67 -8.23 11.43 19.59
C ARG A 67 -7.12 10.83 18.72
N TRP A 68 -6.08 10.30 19.36
CA TRP A 68 -5.00 9.66 18.63
C TRP A 68 -5.49 8.37 17.96
N GLN A 69 -6.23 7.53 18.69
CA GLN A 69 -6.79 6.27 18.17
C GLN A 69 -7.69 6.52 16.95
N GLU A 70 -8.58 7.51 17.04
CA GLU A 70 -9.41 7.95 15.91
C GLU A 70 -8.55 8.36 14.70
N GLY A 71 -7.49 9.14 14.92
CA GLY A 71 -6.57 9.53 13.85
C GLY A 71 -5.84 8.35 13.21
N VAL A 72 -5.42 7.36 14.00
CA VAL A 72 -4.77 6.14 13.48
C VAL A 72 -5.76 5.31 12.67
N GLU A 73 -6.99 5.17 13.12
CA GLU A 73 -8.02 4.42 12.39
C GLU A 73 -8.30 5.02 11.02
N LEU A 74 -8.41 6.34 10.92
CA LEU A 74 -8.55 7.04 9.64
C LEU A 74 -7.34 6.82 8.73
N LEU A 75 -6.12 6.89 9.27
CA LEU A 75 -4.90 6.63 8.49
C LEU A 75 -4.82 5.18 8.00
N LEU A 76 -5.28 4.22 8.80
CA LEU A 76 -5.35 2.81 8.42
C LEU A 76 -6.37 2.58 7.30
N GLU A 77 -7.54 3.22 7.38
CA GLU A 77 -8.57 3.17 6.33
C GLU A 77 -8.03 3.71 5.01
N ASP A 78 -7.47 4.93 5.04
CA ASP A 78 -6.92 5.59 3.84
C ASP A 78 -5.76 4.80 3.24
N GLY A 79 -4.83 4.33 4.08
CA GLY A 79 -3.71 3.52 3.64
C GLY A 79 -4.14 2.18 3.05
N GLY A 80 -5.17 1.55 3.63
CA GLY A 80 -5.79 0.35 3.08
C GLY A 80 -6.43 0.60 1.70
N ALA A 81 -7.13 1.72 1.53
CA ALA A 81 -7.71 2.12 0.26
C ALA A 81 -6.65 2.37 -0.83
N ILE A 82 -5.52 3.00 -0.46
CA ILE A 82 -4.37 3.17 -1.35
C ILE A 82 -3.80 1.82 -1.77
N ALA A 83 -3.51 0.94 -0.81
CA ALA A 83 -2.96 -0.38 -1.09
C ALA A 83 -3.87 -1.18 -2.03
N GLY A 84 -5.18 -1.21 -1.75
CA GLY A 84 -6.15 -1.88 -2.62
C GLY A 84 -6.25 -1.27 -4.02
N THR A 85 -6.03 0.04 -4.17
CA THR A 85 -5.96 0.69 -5.48
C THR A 85 -4.71 0.28 -6.25
N LEU A 86 -3.56 0.20 -5.57
CA LEU A 86 -2.32 -0.27 -6.18
C LEU A 86 -2.45 -1.73 -6.64
N THR A 87 -3.01 -2.62 -5.82
CA THR A 87 -3.27 -4.02 -6.21
C THR A 87 -4.15 -4.11 -7.45
N ARG A 88 -5.28 -3.37 -7.49
CA ARG A 88 -6.14 -3.34 -8.68
C ARG A 88 -5.41 -2.85 -9.94
N ALA A 89 -4.48 -1.91 -9.78
CA ALA A 89 -3.67 -1.45 -10.91
C ALA A 89 -2.72 -2.55 -11.39
N VAL A 90 -2.05 -3.28 -10.48
CA VAL A 90 -1.20 -4.44 -10.81
C VAL A 90 -2.01 -5.50 -11.58
N ASP A 91 -3.21 -5.84 -11.09
CA ASP A 91 -4.08 -6.82 -11.73
C ASP A 91 -4.41 -6.40 -13.18
N ALA A 92 -4.82 -5.14 -13.37
CA ALA A 92 -5.17 -4.60 -14.68
C ALA A 92 -3.98 -4.59 -15.65
N TYR A 93 -2.77 -4.24 -15.18
CA TYR A 93 -1.57 -4.27 -16.03
C TYR A 93 -1.18 -5.70 -16.42
N THR A 94 -1.23 -6.63 -15.47
CA THR A 94 -0.89 -8.04 -15.69
C THR A 94 -1.87 -8.69 -16.67
N GLU A 95 -3.17 -8.39 -16.56
CA GLU A 95 -4.19 -8.86 -17.49
C GLU A 95 -3.93 -8.33 -18.91
N PHE A 96 -3.68 -7.02 -19.06
CA PHE A 96 -3.39 -6.40 -20.35
C PHE A 96 -2.12 -6.97 -21.00
N GLU A 97 -1.05 -7.19 -20.23
CA GLU A 97 0.17 -7.83 -20.74
C GLU A 97 -0.10 -9.27 -21.20
N GLY A 98 -0.88 -10.04 -20.43
CA GLY A 98 -1.26 -11.40 -20.80
C GLY A 98 -2.12 -11.48 -22.07
N GLU A 99 -3.02 -10.52 -22.27
CA GLU A 99 -3.80 -10.40 -23.52
C GLU A 99 -2.92 -10.04 -24.71
N ALA A 100 -2.01 -9.07 -24.52
CA ALA A 100 -1.07 -8.65 -25.56
C ALA A 100 -0.15 -9.82 -25.96
N GLU A 101 0.42 -10.55 -25.00
CA GLU A 101 1.24 -11.73 -25.26
C GLU A 101 0.49 -12.80 -26.04
N GLN A 102 -0.78 -13.08 -25.68
CA GLN A 102 -1.61 -14.04 -26.41
C GLN A 102 -1.86 -13.60 -27.86
N ALA A 103 -2.19 -12.33 -28.08
CA ALA A 103 -2.39 -11.77 -29.41
C ALA A 103 -1.11 -11.85 -30.27
N PHE A 104 0.07 -11.67 -29.66
CA PHE A 104 1.36 -11.85 -30.35
C PHE A 104 1.76 -13.32 -30.56
N ARG A 105 1.33 -14.23 -29.67
CA ARG A 105 1.61 -15.67 -29.76
C ARG A 105 0.73 -16.38 -30.80
N ASP A 106 -0.38 -15.77 -31.23
CA ASP A 106 -1.26 -16.29 -32.27
C ASP A 106 -1.12 -15.62 -33.65
N PRO A 107 0.03 -15.72 -34.35
CA PRO A 107 0.15 -15.31 -35.75
C PRO A 107 -0.33 -16.39 -36.73
N GLY A 108 -1.05 -17.43 -36.28
CA GLY A 108 -1.21 -18.71 -36.98
C GLY A 108 -2.49 -18.95 -37.77
N GLU A 109 -3.49 -18.06 -37.73
CA GLU A 109 -4.75 -18.25 -38.46
C GLU A 109 -5.18 -16.97 -39.21
N ARG A 110 -4.54 -16.68 -40.35
CA ARG A 110 -5.10 -15.83 -41.41
C ARG A 110 -4.72 -16.33 -42.79
#